data_AF-A0A7K4GSA7-F1
#
_entry.id   AF-A0A7K4GSA7-F1
#
_cell.length_a   1.000
_cell.length_b   1.000
_cell.length_c   1.000
_cell.angle_alpha   90.00
_cell.angle_beta   90.00
_cell.angle_gamma   90.00
#
_symmetry.space_group_name_H-M   'P 1'
#
loop_
_entity.id
_entity.type
_entity.pdbx_description
1 polymer ?
#
loop_
_entity_poly.entity_id
_entity_poly.type
_entity_poly.pdbx_seq_one_letter_code
_entity_poly.pdbx_strand_id
1 'polypeptide(L)'
;MDLNLEEGTDSKKKIEVLSKIDELKVIANNHYLMGKYDEAIKVAEHIMDIAEEAKLYSVVREEGEHIASLYKQAKADHKFIIVRDDFEGLREDYEKLLAQDKIADAHDLLQTFEQYYKKDMNLNSFKRVKELFLKDEKLWTEFHTKQLNIIRQLEPLEIQFNSYLNTNNLLLAGETLEKAKKLLARLKDINLLKKWEKTQAMFLELKKKYDLDEGVEKNLKEVSNLTENYEFDKAKNILKSNIDLLHKSNFSDYSQKLEAKLKYVVDAESKYLKLEEDIQELERIINQNLTQNQFKEAIDNINQIIKISRFIGKTNSLDQYTKYIDILEEKIKISSQIEDTSYVVKKLNVQGIEALKNEDYIVSLEIYKRIVDLIQRINRS
;
A
#
# COMPACT_ATOMS: atom_id res chain seq x y z
N MET A 1 57.29 75.82 74.74
CA MET A 1 57.44 76.00 73.29
C MET A 1 58.55 75.07 72.88
N ASP A 2 58.21 73.97 72.20
CA ASP A 2 59.10 73.21 71.32
C ASP A 2 58.20 72.31 70.48
N LEU A 3 57.73 72.86 69.35
CA LEU A 3 56.75 72.23 68.43
C LEU A 3 57.29 72.09 66.99
N ASN A 4 58.59 72.29 66.76
CA ASN A 4 59.15 72.39 65.40
C ASN A 4 60.23 71.35 65.05
N LEU A 5 60.31 70.21 65.76
CA LEU A 5 61.26 69.13 65.44
C LEU A 5 60.63 67.86 64.85
N GLU A 6 59.30 67.71 64.87
CA GLU A 6 58.62 66.51 64.32
C GLU A 6 58.19 66.65 62.84
N GLU A 7 57.90 67.86 62.34
CA GLU A 7 57.41 68.07 60.95
C GLU A 7 58.48 67.83 59.86
N GLY A 8 59.76 68.01 60.17
CA GLY A 8 60.87 67.83 59.21
C GLY A 8 61.22 66.38 58.91
N THR A 9 60.95 65.46 59.85
CA THR A 9 61.18 64.01 59.69
C THR A 9 60.04 63.30 59.00
N ASP A 10 58.79 63.76 59.20
CA ASP A 10 57.60 63.18 58.58
C ASP A 10 57.50 63.53 57.09
N SER A 11 57.87 64.75 56.72
CA SER A 11 57.93 65.21 55.32
C SER A 11 59.00 64.49 54.50
N LYS A 12 60.18 64.25 55.06
CA LYS A 12 61.27 63.52 54.39
C LYS A 12 60.92 62.05 54.13
N LYS A 13 60.25 61.39 55.08
CA LYS A 13 59.75 60.01 54.93
C LYS A 13 58.64 59.92 53.88
N LYS A 14 57.73 60.89 53.82
CA LYS A 14 56.67 60.95 52.78
C LYS A 14 57.24 61.14 51.38
N ILE A 15 58.30 61.93 51.22
CA ILE A 15 58.98 62.12 49.92
C ILE A 15 59.63 60.80 49.46
N GLU A 16 60.28 60.07 50.36
CA GLU A 16 60.89 58.77 50.05
C GLU A 16 59.83 57.72 49.67
N VAL A 17 58.69 57.71 50.38
CA VAL A 17 57.54 56.86 50.06
C VAL A 17 56.95 57.22 48.69
N LEU A 18 56.77 58.50 48.38
CA LEU A 18 56.27 58.94 47.07
C LEU A 18 57.20 58.54 45.92
N SER A 19 58.52 58.67 46.10
CA SER A 19 59.50 58.22 45.10
C SER A 19 59.38 56.71 44.82
N LYS A 20 59.18 55.91 45.88
CA LYS A 20 58.98 54.46 45.75
C LYS A 20 57.65 54.12 45.07
N ILE A 21 56.60 54.88 45.35
CA ILE A 21 55.31 54.76 44.67
C ILE A 21 55.46 55.07 43.18
N ASP A 22 56.17 56.13 42.80
CA ASP A 22 56.37 56.49 41.39
C ASP A 22 57.15 55.41 40.62
N GLU A 23 58.19 54.83 41.24
CA GLU A 23 58.91 53.68 40.67
C GLU A 23 57.99 52.47 40.45
N LEU A 24 57.16 52.15 41.44
CA LEU A 24 56.19 51.06 41.34
C LEU A 24 55.10 51.35 40.30
N LYS A 25 54.64 52.61 40.16
CA LYS A 25 53.69 53.01 39.10
C LYS A 25 54.28 52.78 37.72
N VAL A 26 55.56 53.07 37.50
CA VAL A 26 56.25 52.77 36.24
C VAL A 26 56.29 51.26 35.98
N ILE A 27 56.57 50.45 37.00
CA ILE A 27 56.60 48.99 36.90
C ILE A 27 55.20 48.43 36.59
N ALA A 28 54.16 48.87 37.30
CA ALA A 28 52.77 48.49 37.05
C ALA A 28 52.34 48.84 35.62
N ASN A 29 52.66 50.05 35.16
CA ASN A 29 52.35 50.49 33.80
C ASN A 29 53.11 49.67 32.74
N ASN A 30 54.37 49.29 33.00
CA ASN A 30 55.10 48.40 32.11
C ASN A 30 54.46 47.01 32.02
N HIS A 31 54.01 46.43 33.14
CA HIS A 31 53.25 45.18 33.14
C HIS A 31 51.93 45.32 32.37
N TYR A 32 51.21 46.43 32.56
CA TYR A 32 49.99 46.75 31.82
C TYR A 32 50.24 46.85 30.30
N LEU A 33 51.26 47.59 29.87
CA LEU A 33 51.63 47.72 28.45
C LEU A 33 52.07 46.38 27.82
N MET A 34 52.54 45.44 28.64
CA MET A 34 52.88 44.08 28.22
C MET A 34 51.69 43.10 28.25
N GLY A 35 50.47 43.56 28.60
CA GLY A 35 49.27 42.71 28.73
C GLY A 35 49.30 41.74 29.93
N LYS A 36 50.22 41.96 30.88
CA LYS A 36 50.40 41.17 32.10
C LYS A 36 49.56 41.76 33.23
N TYR A 37 48.23 41.63 33.08
CA TYR A 37 47.28 42.32 33.96
C TYR A 37 47.34 41.84 35.42
N ASP A 38 47.54 40.54 35.66
CA ASP A 38 47.64 39.99 37.02
C ASP A 38 48.87 40.53 37.75
N GLU A 39 50.00 40.69 37.05
CA GLU A 39 51.21 41.30 37.58
C GLU A 39 51.06 42.82 37.77
N ALA A 40 50.37 43.52 36.87
CA ALA A 40 50.05 44.94 37.03
C ALA A 40 49.17 45.19 38.26
N ILE A 41 48.15 44.34 38.49
CA ILE A 41 47.25 44.40 39.64
C ILE A 41 48.03 44.18 40.95
N LYS A 42 48.90 43.17 41.02
CA LYS A 42 49.73 42.92 42.23
C LYS A 42 50.64 44.09 42.58
N VAL A 43 51.21 44.76 41.57
CA VAL A 43 52.05 45.94 41.80
C VAL A 43 51.19 47.13 42.25
N ALA A 44 49.99 47.32 41.70
CA ALA A 44 49.05 48.36 42.14
C ALA A 44 48.51 48.12 43.57
N GLU A 45 48.22 46.88 43.95
CA GLU A 45 47.86 46.49 45.33
C GLU A 45 49.00 46.83 46.30
N HIS A 46 50.25 46.55 45.92
CA HIS A 46 51.42 46.91 46.72
C HIS A 46 51.63 48.43 46.84
N ILE A 47 51.26 49.22 45.82
CA ILE A 47 51.25 50.68 45.91
C ILE A 47 50.20 51.16 46.92
N MET A 48 49.01 50.54 46.93
CA MET A 48 47.95 50.85 47.90
C MET A 48 48.41 50.57 49.33
N ASP A 49 49.04 49.43 49.59
CA ASP A 49 49.55 49.06 50.91
C ASP A 49 50.57 50.11 51.43
N ILE A 50 51.54 50.48 50.59
CA ILE A 50 52.55 51.50 50.91
C ILE A 50 51.90 52.87 51.14
N ALA A 51 50.92 53.24 50.32
CA ALA A 51 50.21 54.51 50.42
C ALA A 51 49.33 54.59 51.68
N GLU A 52 48.71 53.48 52.09
CA GLU A 52 47.89 53.38 53.29
C GLU A 52 48.74 53.52 54.56
N GLU A 53 49.89 52.84 54.63
CA GLU A 53 50.86 52.96 55.74
C GLU A 53 51.34 54.41 55.91
N ALA A 54 51.49 55.15 54.81
CA ALA A 54 51.90 56.56 54.79
C ALA A 54 50.73 57.57 54.90
N LYS A 55 49.49 57.10 55.07
CA LYS A 55 48.25 57.90 55.14
C LYS A 55 48.00 58.77 53.90
N LEU A 56 48.43 58.31 52.71
CA LEU A 56 48.25 58.95 51.41
C LEU A 56 46.96 58.48 50.72
N TYR A 57 45.81 58.73 51.36
CA TYR A 57 44.51 58.18 50.92
C TYR A 57 44.08 58.57 49.49
N SER A 58 44.57 59.68 48.95
CA SER A 58 44.31 60.06 47.55
C SER A 58 44.93 59.07 46.56
N VAL A 59 46.12 58.55 46.86
CA VAL A 59 46.82 57.55 46.04
C VAL A 59 46.11 56.21 46.16
N VAL A 60 45.67 55.82 47.37
CA VAL A 60 44.88 54.61 47.60
C VAL A 60 43.59 54.61 46.76
N ARG A 61 42.90 55.76 46.67
CA ARG A 61 41.69 55.89 45.84
C ARG A 61 42.00 55.80 44.33
N GLU A 62 43.03 56.49 43.87
CA GLU A 62 43.47 56.49 42.46
C GLU A 62 43.84 55.07 42.01
N GLU A 63 44.64 54.36 42.81
CA GLU A 63 45.03 52.98 42.51
C GLU A 63 43.86 52.00 42.63
N GLY A 64 42.91 52.21 43.55
CA GLY A 64 41.69 51.40 43.61
C GLY A 64 40.83 51.52 42.33
N GLU A 65 40.72 52.73 41.77
CA GLU A 65 40.06 52.96 40.47
C GLU A 65 40.86 52.34 39.31
N HIS A 66 42.19 52.43 39.36
CA HIS A 66 43.08 51.83 38.37
C HIS A 66 42.98 50.28 38.38
N ILE A 67 43.03 49.64 39.55
CA ILE A 67 42.84 48.20 39.73
C ILE A 67 41.48 47.76 39.21
N ALA A 68 40.40 48.48 39.52
CA ALA A 68 39.08 48.16 38.97
C ALA A 68 39.06 48.22 37.43
N SER A 69 39.78 49.18 36.83
CA SER A 69 39.95 49.27 35.37
C SER A 69 40.79 48.13 34.79
N LEU A 70 41.88 47.75 35.46
CA LEU A 70 42.75 46.62 35.08
C LEU A 70 42.00 45.29 35.17
N TYR A 71 41.23 45.05 36.23
CA TYR A 71 40.38 43.85 36.35
C TYR A 71 39.34 43.80 35.24
N LYS A 72 38.74 44.94 34.87
CA LYS A 72 37.77 45.01 33.77
C LYS A 72 38.43 44.68 32.42
N GLN A 73 39.66 45.13 32.20
CA GLN A 73 40.44 44.84 30.98
C GLN A 73 40.95 43.39 30.95
N ALA A 74 41.52 42.89 32.06
CA ALA A 74 41.96 41.50 32.20
C ALA A 74 40.83 40.50 31.94
N LYS A 75 39.64 40.79 32.49
CA LYS A 75 38.44 39.98 32.27
C LYS A 75 37.94 40.05 30.82
N ALA A 76 38.10 41.19 30.15
CA ALA A 76 37.76 41.33 28.74
C ALA A 76 38.74 40.55 27.83
N ASP A 77 40.04 40.62 28.12
CA ASP A 77 41.09 39.94 27.36
C ASP A 77 41.07 38.42 27.55
N HIS A 78 40.81 37.94 28.77
CA HIS A 78 40.63 36.51 29.03
C HIS A 78 39.40 35.95 28.29
N LYS A 79 38.28 36.69 28.27
CA LYS A 79 37.10 36.34 27.46
C LYS A 79 37.41 36.31 25.97
N PHE A 80 38.26 37.21 25.48
CA PHE A 80 38.68 37.25 24.06
C PHE A 80 39.48 36.00 23.66
N ILE A 81 40.37 35.51 24.54
CA ILE A 81 41.14 34.28 24.31
C ILE A 81 40.21 33.06 24.26
N ILE A 82 39.28 32.93 25.21
CA ILE A 82 38.33 31.81 25.25
C ILE A 82 37.49 31.75 23.97
N VAL A 83 36.92 32.88 23.54
CA VAL A 83 36.09 32.94 22.32
C VAL A 83 36.91 32.55 21.08
N ARG A 84 38.18 32.95 21.00
CA ARG A 84 39.04 32.61 19.88
C ARG A 84 39.34 31.11 19.83
N ASP A 85 39.65 30.50 20.97
CA ASP A 85 40.03 29.09 21.03
C ASP A 85 38.80 28.20 20.76
N ASP A 86 37.63 28.54 21.31
CA ASP A 86 36.36 27.87 20.99
C ASP A 86 35.96 28.03 19.51
N PHE A 87 36.22 29.20 18.93
CA PHE A 87 35.90 29.46 17.53
C PHE A 87 36.71 28.59 16.57
N GLU A 88 38.00 28.34 16.83
CA GLU A 88 38.80 27.48 15.93
C GLU A 88 38.28 26.03 15.97
N GLY A 89 37.91 25.50 17.14
CA GLY A 89 37.26 24.19 17.25
C GLY A 89 35.89 24.14 16.55
N LEU A 90 35.05 25.14 16.78
CA LEU A 90 33.76 25.29 16.10
C LEU A 90 33.90 25.30 14.57
N ARG A 91 34.92 26.01 14.06
CA ARG A 91 35.15 26.14 12.63
C ARG A 91 35.52 24.81 12.00
N GLU A 92 36.37 24.01 12.65
CA GLU A 92 36.72 22.67 12.17
C GLU A 92 35.48 21.76 12.09
N ASP A 93 34.65 21.77 13.13
CA ASP A 93 33.40 20.99 13.15
C ASP A 93 32.40 21.47 12.09
N TYR A 94 32.29 22.79 11.90
CA TYR A 94 31.46 23.39 10.85
C TYR A 94 31.91 22.94 9.45
N GLU A 95 33.21 23.05 9.15
CA GLU A 95 33.76 22.65 7.85
C GLU A 95 33.58 21.13 7.61
N LYS A 96 33.69 20.31 8.66
CA LYS A 96 33.44 18.87 8.62
C LYS A 96 31.97 18.54 8.33
N LEU A 97 31.02 19.27 8.92
CA LEU A 97 29.59 19.10 8.64
C LEU A 97 29.25 19.50 7.19
N LEU A 98 29.83 20.59 6.69
CA LEU A 98 29.68 20.99 5.29
C LEU A 98 30.25 19.95 4.32
N ALA A 99 31.40 19.33 4.63
CA ALA A 99 31.96 18.25 3.83
C ALA A 99 31.06 17.01 3.75
N GLN A 100 30.13 16.85 4.70
CA GLN A 100 29.12 15.80 4.74
C GLN A 100 27.75 16.23 4.16
N ASP A 101 27.66 17.42 3.56
CA ASP A 101 26.41 18.03 3.08
C ASP A 101 25.33 18.20 4.17
N LYS A 102 25.77 18.37 5.43
CA LYS A 102 24.90 18.57 6.60
C LYS A 102 24.74 20.06 6.89
N ILE A 103 24.19 20.80 5.93
CA ILE A 103 24.07 22.27 5.98
C ILE A 103 23.21 22.74 7.16
N ALA A 104 22.13 22.03 7.48
CA ALA A 104 21.27 22.37 8.63
C ALA A 104 22.01 22.22 9.97
N ASP A 105 22.66 21.08 10.19
CA ASP A 105 23.44 20.84 11.41
C ASP A 105 24.58 21.87 11.56
N ALA A 106 25.21 22.25 10.44
CA ALA A 106 26.27 23.25 10.41
C ALA A 106 25.74 24.65 10.79
N HIS A 107 24.56 25.04 10.27
CA HIS A 107 23.89 26.28 10.62
C HIS A 107 23.50 26.31 12.12
N ASP A 108 22.88 25.23 12.61
CA ASP A 108 22.47 25.11 14.01
C ASP A 108 23.66 25.18 14.98
N LEU A 109 24.81 24.60 14.59
CA LEU A 109 26.06 24.69 15.34
C LEU A 109 26.52 26.15 15.49
N LEU A 110 26.50 26.94 14.40
CA LEU A 110 26.86 28.37 14.44
C LEU A 110 25.83 29.21 15.21
N GLN A 111 24.54 28.91 15.08
CA GLN A 111 23.49 29.59 15.84
C GLN A 111 23.63 29.33 17.34
N THR A 112 23.98 28.10 17.73
CA THR A 112 24.24 27.75 19.14
C THR A 112 25.43 28.53 19.69
N PHE A 113 26.52 28.63 18.92
CA PHE A 113 27.68 29.44 19.27
C PHE A 113 27.33 30.94 19.40
N GLU A 114 26.54 31.48 18.46
CA GLU A 114 26.07 32.87 18.53
C GLU A 114 25.29 33.10 19.82
N GLN A 115 24.30 32.26 20.11
CA GLN A 115 23.43 32.40 21.27
C GLN A 115 24.21 32.32 22.59
N TYR A 116 25.22 31.46 22.66
CA TYR A 116 26.06 31.30 23.85
C TYR A 116 26.82 32.58 24.18
N TYR A 117 27.39 33.26 23.18
CA TYR A 117 28.26 34.42 23.38
C TYR A 117 27.59 35.80 23.22
N LYS A 118 26.43 35.89 22.57
CA LYS A 118 25.74 37.15 22.21
C LYS A 118 25.37 38.05 23.39
N LYS A 119 25.21 37.50 24.60
CA LYS A 119 24.90 38.27 25.82
C LYS A 119 26.12 38.97 26.41
N ASP A 120 27.29 38.36 26.27
CA ASP A 120 28.53 38.77 26.92
C ASP A 120 29.44 39.59 26.01
N MET A 121 29.29 39.46 24.69
CA MET A 121 30.23 40.01 23.73
C MET A 121 29.60 40.25 22.35
N ASN A 122 30.06 41.30 21.67
CA ASN A 122 29.72 41.53 20.27
C ASN A 122 30.62 40.69 19.35
N LEU A 123 30.15 39.52 18.93
CA LEU A 123 30.87 38.61 18.03
C LEU A 123 31.27 39.26 16.68
N ASN A 124 30.57 40.30 16.25
CA ASN A 124 30.92 41.02 15.01
C ASN A 124 32.23 41.81 15.09
N SER A 125 32.79 41.98 16.30
CA SER A 125 34.10 42.59 16.50
C SER A 125 35.25 41.67 16.05
N PHE A 126 35.00 40.37 15.90
CA PHE A 126 35.99 39.39 15.43
C PHE A 126 35.83 39.18 13.92
N LYS A 127 36.81 39.65 13.14
CA LYS A 127 36.77 39.56 11.67
C LYS A 127 36.49 38.14 11.16
N ARG A 128 37.20 37.13 11.68
CA ARG A 128 37.05 35.72 11.26
C ARG A 128 35.68 35.14 11.59
N VAL A 129 35.16 35.46 12.78
CA VAL A 129 33.82 35.03 13.23
C VAL A 129 32.77 35.62 12.30
N LYS A 130 32.83 36.94 12.07
CA LYS A 130 31.92 37.65 11.16
C LYS A 130 31.95 37.08 9.74
N GLU A 131 33.14 36.78 9.21
CA GLU A 131 33.28 36.17 7.88
C GLU A 131 32.61 34.79 7.81
N LEU A 132 32.71 33.97 8.86
CA LEU A 132 32.07 32.66 8.92
C LEU A 132 30.54 32.77 8.98
N PHE A 133 29.99 33.67 9.80
CA PHE A 133 28.54 33.93 9.87
C PHE A 133 27.98 34.42 8.53
N LEU A 134 28.68 35.32 7.83
CA LEU A 134 28.26 35.78 6.49
C LEU A 134 28.27 34.65 5.45
N LYS A 135 29.29 33.77 5.50
CA LYS A 135 29.36 32.60 4.63
C LYS A 135 28.20 31.65 4.90
N ASP A 136 27.92 31.39 6.17
CA ASP A 136 26.84 30.52 6.61
C ASP A 136 25.46 31.06 6.21
N GLU A 137 25.18 32.34 6.45
CA GLU A 137 23.92 32.97 6.07
C GLU A 137 23.62 32.83 4.57
N LYS A 138 24.65 32.99 3.73
CA LYS A 138 24.54 32.77 2.28
C LYS A 138 24.22 31.31 1.95
N LEU A 139 24.96 30.37 2.52
CA LEU A 139 24.75 28.92 2.30
C LEU A 139 23.37 28.48 2.80
N TRP A 140 22.96 28.97 3.97
CA TRP A 140 21.67 28.69 4.57
C TRP A 140 20.53 29.23 3.71
N THR A 141 20.64 30.46 3.20
CA THR A 141 19.64 31.05 2.30
C THR A 141 19.51 30.24 1.01
N GLU A 142 20.62 29.83 0.40
CA GLU A 142 20.62 28.97 -0.79
C GLU A 142 20.00 27.60 -0.49
N PHE A 143 20.36 26.98 0.64
CA PHE A 143 19.79 25.72 1.09
C PHE A 143 18.27 25.83 1.31
N HIS A 144 17.83 26.83 2.05
CA HIS A 144 16.43 27.07 2.35
C HIS A 144 15.62 27.34 1.07
N THR A 145 16.18 28.11 0.13
CA THR A 145 15.55 28.36 -1.18
C THR A 145 15.38 27.07 -1.99
N LYS A 146 16.39 26.19 -1.98
CA LYS A 146 16.29 24.86 -2.61
C LYS A 146 15.21 24.00 -1.96
N GLN A 147 15.15 23.96 -0.63
CA GLN A 147 14.11 23.21 0.11
C GLN A 147 12.70 23.75 -0.21
N LEU A 148 12.51 25.08 -0.20
CA LEU A 148 11.24 25.71 -0.56
C LEU A 148 10.81 25.42 -2.00
N ASN A 149 11.75 25.41 -2.95
CA ASN A 149 11.44 25.07 -4.34
C ASN A 149 10.99 23.60 -4.48
N ILE A 150 11.63 22.67 -3.76
CA ILE A 150 11.19 21.28 -3.71
C ILE A 150 9.76 21.18 -3.15
N ILE A 151 9.47 21.88 -2.06
CA ILE A 151 8.13 21.90 -1.45
C ILE A 151 7.08 22.42 -2.45
N ARG A 152 7.36 23.53 -3.14
CA ARG A 152 6.47 24.09 -4.19
C ARG A 152 6.23 23.14 -5.35
N GLN A 153 7.18 22.28 -5.69
CA GLN A 153 7.02 21.26 -6.73
C GLN A 153 6.25 20.02 -6.24
N LEU A 154 6.33 19.71 -4.94
CA LEU A 154 5.59 18.59 -4.34
C LEU A 154 4.09 18.89 -4.19
N GLU A 155 3.71 20.14 -3.95
CA GLU A 155 2.31 20.55 -3.78
C GLU A 155 1.39 20.18 -4.97
N PRO A 156 1.71 20.51 -6.24
CA PRO A 156 0.89 20.09 -7.36
C PRO A 156 0.88 18.56 -7.56
N LEU A 157 1.98 17.87 -7.22
CA LEU A 157 2.02 16.40 -7.28
C LEU A 157 1.11 15.77 -6.24
N GLU A 158 1.01 16.35 -5.05
CA GLU A 158 0.07 15.88 -4.02
C GLU A 158 -1.39 16.03 -4.50
N ILE A 159 -1.72 17.17 -5.09
CA ILE A 159 -3.06 17.41 -5.67
C ILE A 159 -3.37 16.40 -6.78
N GLN A 160 -2.44 16.21 -7.72
CA GLN A 160 -2.59 15.24 -8.81
C GLN A 160 -2.76 13.81 -8.28
N PHE A 161 -1.90 13.41 -7.35
CA PHE A 161 -1.95 12.09 -6.74
C PHE A 161 -3.30 11.82 -6.06
N ASN A 162 -3.78 12.76 -5.24
CA ASN A 162 -5.07 12.63 -4.57
C ASN A 162 -6.24 12.62 -5.57
N SER A 163 -6.17 13.42 -6.64
CA SER A 163 -7.15 13.40 -7.72
C SER A 163 -7.19 12.05 -8.44
N TYR A 164 -6.02 11.47 -8.74
CA TYR A 164 -5.93 10.15 -9.36
C TYR A 164 -6.40 9.03 -8.44
N LEU A 165 -6.12 9.09 -7.14
CA LEU A 165 -6.69 8.15 -6.17
C LEU A 165 -8.23 8.22 -6.14
N ASN A 166 -8.80 9.43 -6.08
CA ASN A 166 -10.25 9.63 -6.03
C ASN A 166 -10.96 9.18 -7.32
N THR A 167 -10.28 9.25 -8.46
CA THR A 167 -10.78 8.79 -9.76
C THR A 167 -10.39 7.33 -10.07
N ASN A 168 -9.81 6.63 -9.09
CA ASN A 168 -9.34 5.25 -9.19
C ASN A 168 -8.34 5.00 -10.34
N ASN A 169 -7.59 6.03 -10.75
CA ASN A 169 -6.56 5.93 -11.77
C ASN A 169 -5.21 5.59 -11.13
N LEU A 170 -5.06 4.32 -10.71
CA LEU A 170 -3.90 3.84 -9.97
C LEU A 170 -2.59 3.91 -10.76
N LEU A 171 -2.64 3.83 -12.09
CA LEU A 171 -1.46 3.93 -12.95
C LEU A 171 -0.88 5.35 -12.86
N LEU A 172 -1.70 6.38 -13.08
CA LEU A 172 -1.25 7.77 -12.99
C LEU A 172 -0.90 8.17 -11.55
N ALA A 173 -1.61 7.65 -10.54
CA ALA A 173 -1.25 7.84 -9.14
C ALA A 173 0.16 7.27 -8.85
N GLY A 174 0.47 6.07 -9.35
CA GLY A 174 1.79 5.45 -9.21
C GLY A 174 2.90 6.26 -9.89
N GLU A 175 2.68 6.73 -11.11
CA GLU A 175 3.63 7.60 -11.82
C GLU A 175 3.89 8.91 -11.09
N THR A 176 2.84 9.50 -10.51
CA THR A 176 2.94 10.75 -9.73
C THR A 176 3.74 10.53 -8.45
N LEU A 177 3.55 9.39 -7.77
CA LEU A 177 4.34 9.00 -6.61
C LEU A 177 5.83 8.85 -6.95
N GLU A 178 6.17 8.23 -8.08
CA GLU A 178 7.57 8.12 -8.52
C GLU A 178 8.22 9.47 -8.84
N LYS A 179 7.46 10.41 -9.41
CA LYS A 179 7.92 11.80 -9.56
C LYS A 179 8.18 12.45 -8.20
N ALA A 180 7.27 12.26 -7.25
CA ALA A 180 7.40 12.82 -5.89
C ALA A 180 8.62 12.23 -5.16
N LYS A 181 8.86 10.91 -5.25
CA LYS A 181 10.02 10.24 -4.63
C LYS A 181 11.36 10.85 -5.04
N LYS A 182 11.52 11.21 -6.32
CA LYS A 182 12.74 11.86 -6.81
C LYS A 182 13.00 13.22 -6.15
N LEU A 183 11.94 13.96 -5.83
CA LEU A 183 12.00 15.24 -5.12
C LEU A 183 12.25 15.03 -3.61
N LEU A 184 11.53 14.09 -3.01
CA LEU A 184 11.61 13.76 -1.58
C LEU A 184 13.01 13.29 -1.17
N ALA A 185 13.75 12.59 -2.05
CA ALA A 185 15.13 12.15 -1.79
C ALA A 185 16.10 13.29 -1.42
N ARG A 186 15.76 14.55 -1.75
CA ARG A 186 16.58 15.75 -1.49
C ARG A 186 15.98 16.66 -0.41
N LEU A 187 14.82 16.29 0.12
CA LEU A 187 14.10 17.07 1.13
C LEU A 187 14.58 16.67 2.54
N LYS A 188 14.74 17.65 3.42
CA LYS A 188 15.11 17.42 4.83
C LYS A 188 13.94 17.56 5.82
N ASP A 189 12.78 18.04 5.36
CA ASP A 189 11.57 18.16 6.17
C ASP A 189 10.99 16.78 6.53
N ILE A 190 11.24 16.35 7.77
CA ILE A 190 10.81 15.06 8.32
C ILE A 190 9.28 14.91 8.33
N ASN A 191 8.54 16.00 8.60
CA ASN A 191 7.08 15.93 8.68
C ASN A 191 6.48 15.68 7.30
N LEU A 192 7.01 16.37 6.28
CA LEU A 192 6.57 16.18 4.91
C LEU A 192 6.97 14.80 4.36
N LEU A 193 8.18 14.32 4.70
CA LEU A 193 8.60 12.94 4.37
C LEU A 193 7.64 11.90 4.95
N LYS A 194 7.33 11.97 6.25
CA LYS A 194 6.38 11.06 6.90
C LYS A 194 4.98 11.13 6.30
N LYS A 195 4.53 12.32 5.91
CA LYS A 195 3.24 12.49 5.21
C LYS A 195 3.23 11.69 3.91
N TRP A 196 4.27 11.82 3.08
CA TRP A 196 4.37 11.10 1.82
C TRP A 196 4.58 9.59 1.99
N GLU A 197 5.30 9.14 3.03
CA GLU A 197 5.40 7.71 3.37
C GLU A 197 4.03 7.11 3.69
N LYS A 198 3.22 7.81 4.49
CA LYS A 198 1.84 7.39 4.78
C LYS A 198 1.00 7.32 3.49
N THR A 199 1.11 8.33 2.64
CA THR A 199 0.44 8.37 1.33
C THR A 199 0.85 7.20 0.44
N GLN A 200 2.13 6.85 0.40
CA GLN A 200 2.63 5.68 -0.32
C GLN A 200 2.06 4.37 0.24
N ALA A 201 2.03 4.21 1.56
CA ALA A 201 1.47 3.02 2.18
C ALA A 201 -0.02 2.84 1.83
N MET A 202 -0.81 3.92 1.91
CA MET A 202 -2.22 3.91 1.53
C MET A 202 -2.43 3.52 0.06
N PHE A 203 -1.59 4.03 -0.86
CA PHE A 203 -1.65 3.65 -2.26
C PHE A 203 -1.33 2.18 -2.50
N LEU A 204 -0.30 1.63 -1.84
CA LEU A 204 0.06 0.23 -1.98
C LEU A 204 -1.06 -0.70 -1.49
N GLU A 205 -1.73 -0.31 -0.40
CA GLU A 205 -2.89 -1.04 0.12
C GLU A 205 -4.07 -1.00 -0.86
N LEU A 206 -4.41 0.19 -1.39
CA LEU A 206 -5.45 0.35 -2.41
C LEU A 206 -5.15 -0.43 -3.69
N LYS A 207 -3.90 -0.37 -4.17
CA LYS A 207 -3.47 -1.10 -5.35
C LYS A 207 -3.60 -2.61 -5.16
N LYS A 208 -3.17 -3.13 -4.01
CA LYS A 208 -3.34 -4.54 -3.68
C LYS A 208 -4.80 -4.97 -3.71
N LYS A 209 -5.71 -4.13 -3.18
CA LYS A 209 -7.16 -4.39 -3.22
C LYS A 209 -7.68 -4.42 -4.67
N TYR A 210 -7.29 -3.45 -5.49
CA TYR A 210 -7.72 -3.39 -6.89
C TYR A 210 -7.26 -4.60 -7.71
N ASP A 211 -5.99 -4.99 -7.58
CA ASP A 211 -5.43 -6.15 -8.29
C ASP A 211 -6.16 -7.45 -7.89
N LEU A 212 -6.57 -7.55 -6.61
CA LEU A 212 -7.39 -8.66 -6.12
C LEU A 212 -8.80 -8.65 -6.73
N ASP A 213 -9.44 -7.48 -6.79
CA ASP A 213 -10.78 -7.33 -7.37
C ASP A 213 -10.82 -7.75 -8.83
N GLU A 214 -9.84 -7.31 -9.62
CA GLU A 214 -9.72 -7.67 -11.03
C GLU A 214 -9.50 -9.18 -11.22
N GLY A 215 -8.63 -9.78 -10.39
CA GLY A 215 -8.41 -11.22 -10.38
C GLY A 215 -9.66 -12.02 -10.03
N VAL A 216 -10.41 -11.58 -9.00
CA VAL A 216 -11.67 -12.20 -8.59
C VAL A 216 -12.72 -12.10 -9.70
N GLU A 217 -12.87 -10.95 -10.33
CA GLU A 217 -13.87 -10.74 -11.38
C GLU A 217 -13.58 -11.59 -12.62
N LYS A 218 -12.30 -11.72 -13.00
CA LYS A 218 -11.88 -12.63 -14.08
C LYS A 218 -12.22 -14.09 -13.75
N ASN A 219 -11.92 -14.53 -12.53
CA ASN A 219 -12.21 -15.89 -12.08
C ASN A 219 -13.72 -16.16 -12.02
N LEU A 220 -14.54 -15.17 -11.64
CA LEU A 220 -16.00 -15.29 -11.64
C LEU A 220 -16.58 -15.47 -13.04
N LYS A 221 -16.02 -14.79 -14.05
CA LYS A 221 -16.39 -14.99 -15.46
C LYS A 221 -16.03 -16.38 -15.93
N GLU A 222 -14.81 -16.85 -15.63
CA GLU A 222 -14.37 -18.20 -15.97
C GLU A 222 -15.24 -19.28 -15.31
N VAL A 223 -15.56 -19.12 -14.03
CA VAL A 223 -16.46 -20.01 -13.29
C VAL A 223 -17.84 -20.07 -13.93
N SER A 224 -18.37 -18.94 -14.39
CA SER A 224 -19.69 -18.90 -15.05
C SER A 224 -19.66 -19.67 -16.37
N ASN A 225 -18.63 -19.49 -17.20
CA ASN A 225 -18.45 -20.26 -18.43
C ASN A 225 -18.30 -21.76 -18.17
N LEU A 226 -17.49 -22.15 -17.16
CA LEU A 226 -17.33 -23.56 -16.77
C LEU A 226 -18.64 -24.17 -16.28
N THR A 227 -19.46 -23.41 -15.55
CA THR A 227 -20.76 -23.87 -15.08
C THR A 227 -21.74 -24.06 -16.24
N GLU A 228 -21.76 -23.15 -17.22
CA GLU A 228 -22.57 -23.27 -18.44
C GLU A 228 -22.16 -24.47 -19.31
N ASN A 229 -20.88 -24.83 -19.27
CA ASN A 229 -20.33 -26.00 -19.96
C ASN A 229 -20.37 -27.29 -19.11
N TYR A 230 -21.06 -27.28 -17.96
CA TYR A 230 -21.19 -28.43 -17.05
C TYR A 230 -19.86 -28.94 -16.46
N GLU A 231 -18.81 -28.14 -16.47
CA GLU A 231 -17.48 -28.44 -15.90
C GLU A 231 -17.41 -28.08 -14.40
N PHE A 232 -18.36 -28.62 -13.62
CA PHE A 232 -18.58 -28.23 -12.22
C PHE A 232 -17.36 -28.40 -11.31
N ASP A 233 -16.61 -29.49 -11.46
CA ASP A 233 -15.41 -29.72 -10.64
C ASP A 233 -14.33 -28.66 -10.84
N LYS A 234 -14.11 -28.23 -12.08
CA LYS A 234 -13.15 -27.16 -12.38
C LYS A 234 -13.64 -25.83 -11.80
N ALA A 235 -14.91 -25.52 -11.96
CA ALA A 235 -15.53 -24.32 -11.38
C ALA A 235 -15.39 -24.29 -9.84
N LYS A 236 -15.70 -25.40 -9.16
CA LYS A 236 -15.55 -25.55 -7.70
C LYS A 236 -14.09 -25.38 -7.27
N ASN A 237 -13.13 -25.96 -8.00
CA ASN A 237 -11.70 -25.87 -7.66
C ASN A 237 -11.17 -24.44 -7.76
N ILE A 238 -11.56 -23.68 -8.79
CA ILE A 238 -11.20 -22.26 -8.92
C ILE A 238 -11.77 -21.47 -7.74
N LEU A 239 -13.05 -21.67 -7.40
CA LEU A 239 -13.68 -20.96 -6.29
C LEU A 239 -13.02 -21.28 -4.95
N LYS A 240 -12.81 -22.56 -4.62
CA LYS A 240 -12.15 -22.99 -3.36
C LYS A 240 -10.75 -22.40 -3.22
N SER A 241 -9.95 -22.48 -4.29
CA SER A 241 -8.59 -21.94 -4.29
C SER A 241 -8.58 -20.42 -4.01
N ASN A 242 -9.52 -19.67 -4.61
CA ASN A 242 -9.62 -18.24 -4.38
C ASN A 242 -10.16 -17.87 -3.00
N ILE A 243 -11.15 -18.61 -2.49
CA ILE A 243 -11.68 -18.46 -1.13
C ILE A 243 -10.54 -18.63 -0.11
N ASP A 244 -9.72 -19.68 -0.26
CA ASP A 244 -8.58 -19.94 0.62
C ASP A 244 -7.53 -18.82 0.57
N LEU A 245 -7.27 -18.24 -0.61
CA LEU A 245 -6.36 -17.11 -0.78
C LEU A 245 -6.89 -15.82 -0.13
N LEU A 246 -8.20 -15.56 -0.23
CA LEU A 246 -8.84 -14.37 0.32
C LEU A 246 -8.97 -14.43 1.85
N HIS A 247 -9.24 -15.61 2.41
CA HIS A 247 -9.22 -15.84 3.86
C HIS A 247 -7.85 -15.55 4.45
N LYS A 248 -6.77 -16.01 3.79
CA LYS A 248 -5.38 -15.70 4.21
C LYS A 248 -5.03 -14.21 4.12
N SER A 249 -5.77 -13.46 3.31
CA SER A 249 -5.48 -12.06 3.01
C SER A 249 -6.42 -11.06 3.70
N ASN A 250 -7.31 -11.52 4.59
CA ASN A 250 -8.31 -10.73 5.33
C ASN A 250 -9.35 -9.99 4.46
N PHE A 251 -9.67 -10.49 3.25
CA PHE A 251 -10.68 -9.90 2.36
C PHE A 251 -12.05 -10.60 2.50
N SER A 252 -12.67 -10.48 3.68
CA SER A 252 -13.93 -11.15 4.05
C SER A 252 -15.05 -10.96 3.03
N ASP A 253 -15.28 -9.73 2.56
CA ASP A 253 -16.40 -9.42 1.66
C ASP A 253 -16.30 -10.15 0.31
N TYR A 254 -15.09 -10.32 -0.21
CA TYR A 254 -14.86 -11.07 -1.46
C TYR A 254 -15.02 -12.56 -1.24
N SER A 255 -14.56 -13.09 -0.09
CA SER A 255 -14.77 -14.49 0.26
C SER A 255 -16.26 -14.84 0.29
N GLN A 256 -17.09 -14.00 0.91
CA GLN A 256 -18.53 -14.23 1.00
C GLN A 256 -19.19 -14.28 -0.39
N LYS A 257 -18.79 -13.39 -1.31
CA LYS A 257 -19.29 -13.42 -2.70
C LYS A 257 -18.90 -14.73 -3.42
N LEU A 258 -17.66 -15.18 -3.25
CA LEU A 258 -17.20 -16.44 -3.84
C LEU A 258 -17.88 -17.66 -3.22
N GLU A 259 -18.13 -17.65 -1.91
CA GLU A 259 -18.85 -18.71 -1.20
C GLU A 259 -20.31 -18.81 -1.67
N ALA A 260 -20.97 -17.66 -1.87
CA ALA A 260 -22.32 -17.63 -2.46
C ALA A 260 -22.33 -18.20 -3.89
N LYS A 261 -21.32 -17.86 -4.70
CA LYS A 261 -21.18 -18.44 -6.04
C LYS A 261 -20.87 -19.94 -6.00
N LEU A 262 -20.06 -20.40 -5.04
CA LEU A 262 -19.77 -21.83 -4.83
C LEU A 262 -21.04 -22.61 -4.51
N LYS A 263 -21.88 -22.08 -3.62
CA LYS A 263 -23.19 -22.67 -3.32
C LYS A 263 -24.06 -22.77 -4.57
N TYR A 264 -24.11 -21.71 -5.39
CA TYR A 264 -24.83 -21.73 -6.67
C TYR A 264 -24.31 -22.83 -7.61
N VAL A 265 -22.99 -23.01 -7.74
CA VAL A 265 -22.39 -24.04 -8.59
C VAL A 265 -22.75 -25.44 -8.09
N VAL A 266 -22.72 -25.68 -6.77
CA VAL A 266 -23.12 -26.96 -6.15
C VAL A 266 -24.61 -27.23 -6.38
N ASP A 267 -25.47 -26.22 -6.23
CA ASP A 267 -26.91 -26.36 -6.48
C ASP A 267 -27.19 -26.65 -7.97
N ALA A 268 -26.43 -26.06 -8.89
CA ALA A 268 -26.53 -26.32 -10.33
C ALA A 268 -26.08 -27.74 -10.69
N GLU A 269 -24.97 -28.20 -10.13
CA GLU A 269 -24.47 -29.58 -10.28
C GLU A 269 -25.49 -30.60 -9.78
N SER A 270 -26.06 -30.38 -8.59
CA SER A 270 -27.09 -31.25 -8.01
C SER A 270 -28.31 -31.38 -8.93
N LYS A 271 -28.78 -30.26 -9.51
CA LYS A 271 -29.88 -30.28 -10.48
C LYS A 271 -29.52 -31.00 -11.77
N TYR A 272 -28.29 -30.82 -12.26
CA TYR A 272 -27.80 -31.52 -13.45
C TYR A 272 -27.78 -33.03 -13.24
N LEU A 273 -27.19 -33.50 -12.13
CA LEU A 273 -27.12 -34.92 -11.79
C LEU A 273 -28.51 -35.55 -11.67
N LYS A 274 -29.47 -34.85 -11.05
CA LYS A 274 -30.85 -35.31 -10.99
C LYS A 274 -31.47 -35.51 -12.38
N LEU A 275 -31.21 -34.60 -13.32
CA LEU A 275 -31.70 -34.73 -14.69
C LEU A 275 -31.02 -35.87 -15.44
N GLU A 276 -29.75 -36.19 -15.14
CA GLU A 276 -29.11 -37.41 -15.65
C GLU A 276 -29.75 -38.68 -15.09
N GLU A 277 -30.06 -38.71 -13.80
CA GLU A 277 -30.78 -39.82 -13.15
C GLU A 277 -32.18 -40.01 -13.78
N ASP A 278 -32.91 -38.91 -14.02
CA ASP A 278 -34.22 -38.94 -14.68
C ASP A 278 -34.12 -39.54 -16.10
N ILE A 279 -33.06 -39.21 -16.85
CA ILE A 279 -32.80 -39.84 -18.17
C ILE A 279 -32.59 -41.34 -18.02
N GLN A 280 -31.74 -41.79 -17.10
CA GLN A 280 -31.46 -43.22 -16.89
C GLN A 280 -32.72 -44.01 -16.49
N GLU A 281 -33.56 -43.41 -15.64
CA GLU A 281 -34.82 -44.03 -15.25
C GLU A 281 -35.79 -44.13 -16.43
N LEU A 282 -35.89 -43.08 -17.25
CA LEU A 282 -36.69 -43.11 -18.48
C LEU A 282 -36.18 -44.17 -19.46
N GLU A 283 -34.86 -44.33 -19.61
CA GLU A 283 -34.26 -45.40 -20.43
C GLU A 283 -34.66 -46.80 -19.92
N ARG A 284 -34.72 -46.99 -18.61
CA ARG A 284 -35.20 -48.23 -17.99
C ARG A 284 -36.69 -48.48 -18.27
N ILE A 285 -37.53 -47.46 -18.14
CA ILE A 285 -38.98 -47.55 -18.41
C ILE A 285 -39.23 -47.82 -19.89
N ILE A 286 -38.48 -47.20 -20.81
CA ILE A 286 -38.56 -47.47 -22.25
C ILE A 286 -38.34 -48.96 -22.52
N ASN A 287 -37.29 -49.55 -21.96
CA ASN A 287 -37.02 -50.97 -22.13
C ASN A 287 -38.17 -51.86 -21.62
N GLN A 288 -38.79 -51.51 -20.49
CA GLN A 288 -39.97 -52.22 -19.97
C GLN A 288 -41.16 -52.12 -20.94
N ASN A 289 -41.48 -50.91 -21.40
CA ASN A 289 -42.58 -50.67 -22.34
C ASN A 289 -42.38 -51.47 -23.64
N LEU A 290 -41.14 -51.56 -24.13
CA LEU A 290 -40.81 -52.35 -25.31
C LEU A 290 -41.07 -53.85 -25.11
N THR A 291 -40.72 -54.41 -23.95
CA THR A 291 -41.02 -55.83 -23.65
C THR A 291 -42.51 -56.11 -23.54
N GLN A 292 -43.32 -55.09 -23.19
CA GLN A 292 -44.77 -55.18 -23.07
C GLN A 292 -45.52 -54.76 -24.35
N ASN A 293 -44.80 -54.47 -25.44
CA ASN A 293 -45.35 -53.91 -26.69
C ASN A 293 -46.14 -52.60 -26.51
N GLN A 294 -45.85 -51.83 -25.46
CA GLN A 294 -46.41 -50.51 -25.18
C GLN A 294 -45.63 -49.42 -25.93
N PHE A 295 -45.72 -49.44 -27.27
CA PHE A 295 -44.87 -48.61 -28.12
C PHE A 295 -45.17 -47.11 -28.01
N LYS A 296 -46.43 -46.72 -27.75
CA LYS A 296 -46.80 -45.30 -27.60
C LYS A 296 -46.18 -44.69 -26.35
N GLU A 297 -46.27 -45.41 -25.24
CA GLU A 297 -45.68 -45.03 -23.95
C GLU A 297 -44.15 -44.97 -24.04
N ALA A 298 -43.53 -45.89 -24.81
CA ALA A 298 -42.10 -45.82 -25.10
C ALA A 298 -41.72 -44.54 -25.88
N ILE A 299 -42.48 -44.17 -26.91
CA ILE A 299 -42.27 -42.92 -27.67
C ILE A 299 -42.42 -41.69 -26.76
N ASP A 300 -43.44 -41.64 -25.90
CA ASP A 300 -43.65 -40.54 -24.96
C ASP A 300 -42.46 -40.36 -24.01
N ASN A 301 -41.91 -41.46 -23.49
CA ASN A 301 -40.72 -41.43 -22.63
C ASN A 301 -39.46 -41.01 -23.41
N ILE A 302 -39.28 -41.46 -24.65
CA ILE A 302 -38.18 -40.98 -25.51
C ILE A 302 -38.27 -39.47 -25.75
N ASN A 303 -39.48 -38.96 -26.00
CA ASN A 303 -39.71 -37.52 -26.14
C ASN A 303 -39.36 -36.74 -24.87
N GLN A 304 -39.59 -37.31 -23.68
CA GLN A 304 -39.14 -36.71 -22.43
C GLN A 304 -37.62 -36.70 -22.32
N ILE A 305 -36.93 -37.79 -22.67
CA ILE A 305 -35.45 -37.83 -22.71
C ILE A 305 -34.91 -36.76 -23.66
N ILE A 306 -35.50 -36.60 -24.85
CA ILE A 306 -35.11 -35.56 -25.82
C ILE A 306 -35.25 -34.16 -25.21
N LYS A 307 -36.36 -33.88 -24.50
CA LYS A 307 -36.58 -32.59 -23.83
C LYS A 307 -35.52 -32.33 -22.76
N ILE A 308 -35.27 -33.30 -21.88
CA ILE A 308 -34.26 -33.17 -20.80
C ILE A 308 -32.88 -32.99 -21.42
N SER A 309 -32.50 -33.84 -22.38
CA SER A 309 -31.20 -33.82 -23.05
C SER A 309 -30.91 -32.48 -23.74
N ARG A 310 -31.92 -31.87 -24.39
CA ARG A 310 -31.81 -30.51 -24.94
C ARG A 310 -31.59 -29.46 -23.86
N PHE A 311 -32.31 -29.57 -22.74
CA PHE A 311 -32.19 -28.65 -21.62
C PHE A 311 -30.80 -28.68 -20.98
N ILE A 312 -30.18 -29.86 -20.87
CA ILE A 312 -28.84 -30.04 -20.29
C ILE A 312 -27.70 -30.09 -21.33
N GLY A 313 -27.97 -29.71 -22.58
CA GLY A 313 -26.94 -29.64 -23.63
C GLY A 313 -26.35 -30.99 -24.10
N LYS A 314 -26.95 -32.13 -23.75
CA LYS A 314 -26.54 -33.47 -24.23
C LYS A 314 -27.12 -33.75 -25.63
N THR A 315 -26.61 -33.05 -26.64
CA THR A 315 -27.15 -33.15 -28.00
C THR A 315 -26.72 -34.41 -28.75
N ASN A 316 -25.62 -35.05 -28.35
CA ASN A 316 -25.01 -36.18 -29.07
C ASN A 316 -25.92 -37.42 -29.20
N SER A 317 -26.88 -37.61 -28.30
CA SER A 317 -27.81 -38.76 -28.30
C SER A 317 -29.16 -38.46 -28.98
N LEU A 318 -29.43 -37.20 -29.37
CA LEU A 318 -30.74 -36.80 -29.89
C LEU A 318 -31.09 -37.49 -31.22
N ASP A 319 -30.11 -37.66 -32.10
CA ASP A 319 -30.32 -38.33 -33.39
C ASP A 319 -30.64 -39.82 -33.20
N GLN A 320 -30.04 -40.46 -32.19
CA GLN A 320 -30.32 -41.86 -31.87
C GLN A 320 -31.75 -42.01 -31.36
N TYR A 321 -32.18 -41.14 -30.45
CA TYR A 321 -33.54 -41.15 -29.93
C TYR A 321 -34.59 -40.85 -31.00
N THR A 322 -34.30 -39.92 -31.91
CA THR A 322 -35.20 -39.59 -33.02
C THR A 322 -35.38 -40.79 -33.96
N LYS A 323 -34.29 -41.43 -34.36
CA LYS A 323 -34.34 -42.68 -35.16
C LYS A 323 -35.10 -43.78 -34.44
N TYR A 324 -35.00 -43.83 -33.11
CA TYR A 324 -35.69 -44.83 -32.32
C TYR A 324 -37.21 -44.61 -32.31
N ILE A 325 -37.67 -43.35 -32.30
CA ILE A 325 -39.09 -43.02 -32.50
C ILE A 325 -39.57 -43.53 -33.85
N ASP A 326 -38.84 -43.26 -34.95
CA ASP A 326 -39.24 -43.67 -36.31
C ASP A 326 -39.49 -45.19 -36.40
N ILE A 327 -38.60 -45.99 -35.79
CA ILE A 327 -38.72 -47.45 -35.74
C ILE A 327 -39.97 -47.89 -34.96
N LEU A 328 -40.29 -47.22 -33.85
CA LEU A 328 -41.45 -47.56 -33.03
C LEU A 328 -42.77 -47.17 -33.71
N GLU A 329 -42.80 -46.04 -34.41
CA GLU A 329 -43.95 -45.63 -35.21
C GLU A 329 -44.25 -46.64 -36.34
N GLU A 330 -43.22 -47.15 -37.01
CA GLU A 330 -43.38 -48.21 -38.01
C GLU A 330 -43.96 -49.49 -37.41
N LYS A 331 -43.47 -49.91 -36.23
CA LYS A 331 -44.03 -51.07 -35.51
C LYS A 331 -45.50 -50.89 -35.13
N ILE A 332 -45.89 -49.69 -34.69
CA ILE A 332 -47.29 -49.36 -34.39
C ILE A 332 -48.15 -49.50 -35.65
N LYS A 333 -47.67 -48.97 -36.79
CA LYS A 333 -48.38 -49.06 -38.07
C LYS A 333 -48.58 -50.50 -38.53
N ILE A 334 -47.53 -51.33 -38.47
CA ILE A 334 -47.60 -52.75 -38.82
C ILE A 334 -48.58 -53.49 -37.89
N SER A 335 -48.51 -53.23 -36.58
CA SER A 335 -49.41 -53.87 -35.60
C SER A 335 -50.88 -53.55 -35.87
N SER A 336 -51.20 -52.29 -36.20
CA SER A 336 -52.55 -51.88 -36.60
C SER A 336 -53.03 -52.62 -37.86
N GLN A 337 -52.17 -52.77 -38.88
CA GLN A 337 -52.51 -53.49 -40.11
C GLN A 337 -52.79 -54.98 -39.85
N ILE A 338 -52.05 -55.59 -38.93
CA ILE A 338 -52.26 -56.97 -38.49
C ILE A 338 -53.61 -57.10 -37.78
N GLU A 339 -53.96 -56.19 -36.87
CA GLU A 339 -55.25 -56.20 -36.16
C GLU A 339 -56.44 -56.04 -37.12
N ASP A 340 -56.38 -55.05 -38.02
CA ASP A 340 -57.42 -54.81 -39.03
C ASP A 340 -57.65 -56.06 -39.88
N THR A 341 -56.57 -56.70 -40.32
CA THR A 341 -56.69 -57.90 -41.15
C THR A 341 -57.13 -59.10 -40.35
N SER A 342 -56.69 -59.25 -39.10
CA SER A 342 -57.19 -60.29 -38.19
C SER A 342 -58.70 -60.19 -38.00
N TYR A 343 -59.24 -58.97 -37.87
CA TYR A 343 -60.69 -58.74 -37.81
C TYR A 343 -61.40 -59.18 -39.09
N VAL A 344 -60.89 -58.77 -40.27
CA VAL A 344 -61.44 -59.17 -41.57
C VAL A 344 -61.39 -60.69 -41.76
N VAL A 345 -60.27 -61.32 -41.42
CA VAL A 345 -60.08 -62.77 -41.50
C VAL A 345 -61.08 -63.50 -40.60
N LYS A 346 -61.28 -63.06 -39.35
CA LYS A 346 -62.29 -63.65 -38.45
C LYS A 346 -63.70 -63.56 -39.05
N LYS A 347 -64.07 -62.42 -39.62
CA LYS A 347 -65.38 -62.23 -40.26
C LYS A 347 -65.55 -63.14 -41.48
N LEU A 348 -64.56 -63.18 -42.37
CA LEU A 348 -64.57 -64.05 -43.55
C LEU A 348 -64.61 -65.53 -43.14
N ASN A 349 -63.88 -65.92 -42.09
CA ASN A 349 -63.87 -67.30 -41.60
C ASN A 349 -65.26 -67.75 -41.15
N VAL A 350 -66.00 -66.89 -40.42
CA VAL A 350 -67.39 -67.18 -40.05
C VAL A 350 -68.27 -67.36 -41.29
N GLN A 351 -68.13 -66.49 -42.29
CA GLN A 351 -68.88 -66.59 -43.55
C GLN A 351 -68.55 -67.86 -44.33
N GLY A 352 -67.27 -68.24 -44.38
CA GLY A 352 -66.79 -69.45 -45.07
C GLY A 352 -67.28 -70.73 -44.40
N ILE A 353 -67.32 -70.76 -43.06
CA ILE A 353 -67.91 -71.87 -42.28
C ILE A 353 -69.43 -71.97 -42.54
N GLU A 354 -70.13 -70.84 -42.60
CA GLU A 354 -71.58 -70.84 -42.85
C GLU A 354 -71.91 -71.33 -44.27
N ALA A 355 -71.14 -70.94 -45.28
CA ALA A 355 -71.26 -71.45 -46.64
C ALA A 355 -71.06 -72.98 -46.71
N LEU A 356 -70.10 -73.54 -45.95
CA LEU A 356 -69.91 -74.99 -45.85
C LEU A 356 -71.12 -75.71 -45.27
N LYS A 357 -71.73 -75.16 -44.20
CA LYS A 357 -72.92 -75.76 -43.58
C LYS A 357 -74.12 -75.83 -44.53
N ASN A 358 -74.21 -74.87 -45.45
CA ASN A 358 -75.25 -74.80 -46.47
C ASN A 358 -74.88 -75.57 -47.76
N GLU A 359 -73.81 -76.37 -47.72
CA GLU A 359 -73.30 -77.14 -48.87
C GLU A 359 -72.86 -76.28 -50.08
N ASP A 360 -72.61 -74.99 -49.88
CA ASP A 360 -72.08 -74.07 -50.92
C ASP A 360 -70.55 -74.08 -50.92
N TYR A 361 -70.00 -75.18 -51.44
CA TYR A 361 -68.56 -75.42 -51.47
C TYR A 361 -67.78 -74.43 -52.34
N ILE A 362 -68.40 -73.90 -53.40
CA ILE A 362 -67.74 -72.95 -54.31
C ILE A 362 -67.53 -71.62 -53.61
N VAL A 363 -68.58 -71.06 -53.00
CA VAL A 363 -68.49 -69.79 -52.26
C VAL A 363 -67.55 -69.92 -51.08
N SER A 364 -67.59 -71.04 -50.35
CA SER A 364 -66.65 -71.28 -49.26
C SER A 364 -65.19 -71.28 -49.71
N LEU A 365 -64.88 -71.98 -50.82
CA LEU A 365 -63.52 -72.03 -51.36
C LEU A 365 -63.01 -70.64 -51.77
N GLU A 366 -63.85 -69.80 -52.38
CA GLU A 366 -63.49 -68.42 -52.74
C GLU A 366 -63.19 -67.56 -51.51
N ILE A 367 -63.99 -67.70 -50.44
CA ILE A 367 -63.78 -66.99 -49.17
C ILE A 367 -62.44 -67.39 -48.55
N TYR A 368 -62.11 -68.69 -48.51
CA TYR A 368 -60.83 -69.14 -47.96
C TYR A 368 -59.62 -68.74 -48.81
N LYS A 369 -59.73 -68.74 -50.15
CA LYS A 369 -58.69 -68.17 -51.03
C LYS A 369 -58.44 -66.70 -50.69
N ARG A 370 -59.50 -65.92 -50.48
CA ARG A 370 -59.40 -64.50 -50.08
C ARG A 370 -58.75 -64.32 -48.71
N ILE A 371 -59.01 -65.19 -47.75
CA ILE A 371 -58.33 -65.19 -46.44
C ILE A 371 -56.82 -65.42 -46.62
N VAL A 372 -56.43 -66.42 -47.41
CA VAL A 372 -55.02 -66.72 -47.69
C VAL A 372 -54.33 -65.52 -48.35
N ASP A 373 -54.95 -64.91 -49.35
CA ASP A 373 -54.41 -63.72 -50.02
C ASP A 373 -54.20 -62.54 -49.05
N LEU A 374 -55.14 -62.31 -48.13
CA LEU A 374 -55.02 -61.24 -47.13
C LEU A 374 -53.84 -61.48 -46.17
N ILE A 375 -53.67 -62.71 -45.70
CA ILE A 375 -52.54 -63.08 -44.82
C ILE A 375 -51.20 -62.96 -45.57
N GLN A 376 -51.15 -63.40 -46.83
CA GLN A 376 -49.93 -63.33 -47.64
C GLN A 376 -49.48 -61.89 -47.92
N ARG A 377 -50.41 -60.94 -48.04
CA ARG A 377 -50.08 -59.52 -48.27
C ARG A 377 -49.37 -58.90 -47.07
N ILE A 378 -49.74 -59.28 -45.84
CA ILE A 378 -49.08 -58.79 -44.62
C ILE A 378 -47.70 -59.37 -44.45
N ASN A 379 -47.50 -60.66 -44.77
CA ASN A 379 -46.18 -61.29 -44.65
C ASN A 379 -45.16 -60.77 -45.68
N ARG A 380 -45.58 -59.97 -46.67
CA ARG A 380 -44.72 -59.39 -47.70
C ARG A 380 -44.42 -57.89 -47.48
N SER A 381 -45.14 -57.25 -46.56
CA SER A 381 -44.93 -55.86 -46.12
C SER A 381 -44.13 -55.85 -44.83
#